data_AF-A0A932ZIX5-F1
#
_entry.id   AF-A0A932ZIX5-F1
#
_cell.length_a   1.000
_cell.length_b   1.000
_cell.length_c   1.000
_cell.angle_alpha   90.00
_cell.angle_beta   90.00
_cell.angle_gamma   90.00
#
_symmetry.space_group_name_H-M   'P 1'
#
loop_
_entity.id
_entity.type
_entity.pdbx_description
1 polymer ?
#
loop_
_entity_poly.entity_id
_entity_poly.type
_entity_poly.pdbx_seq_one_letter_code
_entity_poly.pdbx_strand_id
1 'polypeptide(L)'
;MSLNQHYTWKDFLKEHPEHKEKKLKRSSAEGSKAFEAAFKKYMKEYLKERMNGIERMTKKISAKRAELSAKQKDLVKTKKWPKIRIAQARVGRKDAALARLAKQTERTKELQKNF
;
A
#
# COMPACT_ATOMS: atom_id res chain seq x y z
N MET A 1 -11.04 -4.26 -2.94
CA MET A 1 -11.02 -5.59 -3.60
C MET A 1 -10.51 -6.60 -2.61
N SER A 2 -11.09 -7.79 -2.57
CA SER A 2 -10.55 -8.88 -1.76
C SER A 2 -9.24 -9.37 -2.39
N LEU A 3 -8.31 -9.91 -1.59
CA LEU A 3 -7.01 -10.38 -2.08
C LEU A 3 -7.16 -11.43 -3.20
N ASN A 4 -8.24 -12.21 -3.15
CA ASN A 4 -8.59 -13.23 -4.14
C ASN A 4 -8.97 -12.66 -5.53
N GLN A 5 -9.22 -11.34 -5.63
CA GLN A 5 -9.48 -10.67 -6.91
C GLN A 5 -8.20 -10.21 -7.61
N HIS A 6 -7.05 -10.24 -6.92
CA HIS A 6 -5.77 -9.79 -7.46
C HIS A 6 -5.00 -10.88 -8.23
N TYR A 7 -5.35 -12.15 -8.02
CA TYR A 7 -4.74 -13.29 -8.72
C TYR A 7 -5.79 -14.37 -8.94
N THR A 8 -6.18 -14.56 -10.21
CA THR A 8 -7.21 -15.51 -10.58
C THR A 8 -6.63 -16.79 -11.20
N TRP A 9 -7.45 -17.84 -11.30
CA TRP A 9 -7.04 -19.06 -12.01
C TRP A 9 -6.64 -18.80 -13.47
N LYS A 10 -7.25 -17.79 -14.11
CA LYS A 10 -6.87 -17.37 -15.47
C LYS A 10 -5.47 -16.78 -15.50
N ASP A 11 -5.08 -16.03 -14.47
CA ASP A 11 -3.74 -15.42 -14.37
C ASP A 11 -2.69 -16.50 -14.12
N PHE A 12 -2.99 -17.46 -13.24
CA PHE A 12 -2.17 -18.65 -13.03
C PHE A 12 -1.91 -19.44 -14.31
N LEU A 13 -2.95 -19.72 -15.10
CA LEU A 13 -2.80 -20.45 -16.37
C LEU A 13 -2.06 -19.64 -17.46
N LYS A 14 -1.96 -18.31 -17.33
CA LYS A 14 -1.15 -17.48 -18.23
C LYS A 14 0.33 -17.52 -17.84
N GLU A 15 0.63 -17.47 -16.55
CA GLU A 15 1.99 -17.55 -16.01
C GLU A 15 2.58 -18.96 -16.13
N HIS A 16 1.74 -19.99 -16.11
CA HIS A 16 2.13 -21.39 -16.22
C HIS A 16 1.42 -22.10 -17.38
N PRO A 17 1.84 -21.85 -18.64
CA PRO A 17 1.22 -22.46 -19.82
C PRO A 17 1.27 -23.99 -19.80
N GLU A 18 2.29 -24.59 -19.17
CA GLU A 18 2.40 -26.06 -19.01
C GLU A 18 1.18 -26.68 -18.31
N HIS A 19 0.62 -25.99 -17.31
CA HIS A 19 -0.57 -26.46 -16.59
C HIS A 19 -1.84 -26.30 -17.42
N LYS A 20 -1.85 -25.33 -18.35
CA LYS A 20 -2.92 -25.12 -19.32
C LYS A 20 -2.91 -26.22 -20.38
N GLU A 21 -1.73 -26.59 -20.88
CA GLU A 21 -1.54 -27.69 -21.84
C GLU A 21 -1.92 -29.04 -21.25
N LYS A 22 -1.55 -29.28 -19.98
CA LYS A 22 -1.95 -30.47 -19.20
C LYS A 22 -3.44 -30.48 -18.80
N LYS A 23 -4.23 -29.48 -19.20
CA LYS A 23 -5.65 -29.32 -18.83
C LYS A 23 -5.90 -29.47 -17.34
N LEU A 24 -4.96 -28.99 -16.52
CA LEU A 24 -5.06 -29.07 -15.06
C LEU A 24 -6.31 -28.32 -14.61
N LYS A 25 -7.18 -28.98 -13.84
CA LYS A 25 -8.38 -28.36 -13.30
C LYS A 25 -8.07 -27.76 -11.93
N ARG A 26 -8.61 -26.57 -11.64
CA ARG A 26 -8.53 -25.98 -10.29
C ARG A 26 -9.07 -26.90 -9.20
N SER A 27 -10.11 -27.68 -9.52
CA SER A 27 -10.74 -28.63 -8.61
C SER A 27 -9.93 -29.91 -8.38
N SER A 28 -8.85 -30.15 -9.14
CA SER A 28 -7.96 -31.28 -8.90
C SER A 28 -7.03 -31.00 -7.72
N ALA A 29 -6.64 -32.04 -6.97
CA ALA A 29 -5.75 -31.88 -5.82
C ALA A 29 -4.40 -31.24 -6.21
N GLU A 30 -3.86 -31.60 -7.38
CA GLU A 30 -2.64 -31.01 -7.93
C GLU A 30 -2.85 -29.55 -8.36
N GLY A 31 -3.97 -29.25 -9.02
CA GLY A 31 -4.32 -27.89 -9.43
C GLY A 31 -4.56 -26.94 -8.27
N SER A 32 -5.26 -27.37 -7.22
CA SER A 32 -5.46 -26.54 -6.02
C SER A 32 -4.12 -26.23 -5.35
N LYS A 33 -3.26 -27.23 -5.16
CA LYS A 33 -1.94 -27.05 -4.52
C LYS A 33 -1.03 -26.12 -5.34
N ALA A 34 -0.95 -26.32 -6.66
CA ALA A 34 -0.12 -25.49 -7.52
C ALA A 34 -0.59 -24.04 -7.55
N PHE A 35 -1.91 -23.81 -7.62
CA PHE A 35 -2.47 -22.46 -7.58
C PHE A 35 -2.34 -21.81 -6.21
N GLU A 36 -2.54 -22.54 -5.11
CA GLU A 36 -2.34 -21.99 -3.77
C GLU A 36 -0.88 -21.58 -3.53
N ALA A 37 0.08 -22.35 -4.04
CA ALA A 37 1.50 -22.00 -3.97
C ALA A 37 1.81 -20.73 -4.77
N ALA A 38 1.36 -20.66 -6.02
CA ALA A 38 1.53 -19.48 -6.88
C ALA A 38 0.82 -18.25 -6.31
N PHE A 39 -0.42 -18.42 -5.83
CA PHE A 39 -1.20 -17.38 -5.18
C PHE A 39 -0.48 -16.82 -3.95
N LYS A 40 0.02 -17.67 -3.05
CA LYS A 40 0.79 -17.22 -1.88
C LYS A 40 2.04 -16.44 -2.28
N LYS A 41 2.77 -16.90 -3.30
CA LYS A 41 3.96 -16.20 -3.80
C LYS A 41 3.60 -14.81 -4.34
N TYR A 42 2.60 -14.75 -5.23
CA TYR A 42 2.12 -13.50 -5.79
C TYR A 42 1.62 -12.54 -4.70
N MET A 43 0.85 -13.03 -3.73
CA MET A 43 0.34 -12.21 -2.65
C MET A 43 1.45 -11.63 -1.77
N LYS A 44 2.53 -12.38 -1.51
CA LYS A 44 3.71 -11.86 -0.79
C LYS A 44 4.39 -10.72 -1.54
N GLU A 45 4.59 -10.88 -2.84
CA GLU A 45 5.17 -9.86 -3.71
C GLU A 45 4.28 -8.62 -3.78
N TYR A 46 2.98 -8.80 -4.03
CA TYR A 46 1.99 -7.71 -4.06
C TYR A 46 1.96 -6.93 -2.74
N LEU A 47 1.95 -7.61 -1.60
CA LEU A 47 1.96 -6.95 -0.29
C LEU A 47 3.29 -6.20 -0.04
N LYS A 48 4.41 -6.73 -0.51
CA LYS A 48 5.72 -6.05 -0.44
C LYS A 48 5.73 -4.78 -1.29
N GLU A 49 5.25 -4.84 -2.53
CA GLU A 49 5.13 -3.66 -3.39
C GLU A 49 4.20 -2.60 -2.80
N ARG A 50 3.08 -3.04 -2.21
CA ARG A 50 2.15 -2.15 -1.51
C ARG A 50 2.83 -1.44 -0.34
N MET A 51 3.62 -2.13 0.48
CA MET A 51 4.40 -1.49 1.54
C MET A 51 5.39 -0.47 0.99
N ASN A 52 6.13 -0.81 -0.07
CA ASN A 52 7.07 0.12 -0.72
C ASN A 52 6.35 1.38 -1.22
N GLY A 53 5.14 1.24 -1.76
CA GLY A 53 4.28 2.36 -2.16
C GLY A 53 3.91 3.26 -0.98
N ILE A 54 3.49 2.66 0.15
CA ILE A 54 3.15 3.39 1.38
C ILE A 54 4.38 4.14 1.91
N GLU A 55 5.56 3.53 1.92
CA GLU A 55 6.81 4.18 2.36
C GLU A 55 7.17 5.39 1.48
N ARG A 56 7.10 5.24 0.15
CA ARG A 56 7.34 6.34 -0.80
C ARG A 56 6.37 7.50 -0.54
N MET A 57 5.10 7.22 -0.30
CA MET A 57 4.10 8.24 0.02
C MET A 57 4.35 8.91 1.37
N THR A 58 4.75 8.12 2.37
CA THR A 58 5.12 8.62 3.71
C THR A 58 6.28 9.59 3.63
N LYS A 59 7.35 9.25 2.90
CA LYS A 59 8.51 10.13 2.65
C LYS A 59 8.12 11.43 1.94
N LYS A 60 7.28 11.36 0.90
CA LYS A 60 6.79 12.55 0.18
C LYS A 60 5.95 13.47 1.07
N ILE A 61 5.09 12.89 1.91
CA ILE A 61 4.22 13.67 2.79
C ILE A 61 5.01 14.26 3.96
N SER A 62 5.96 13.52 4.54
CA SER A 62 6.80 14.01 5.64
C SER A 62 7.68 15.19 5.20
N ALA A 63 8.28 15.12 4.00
CA ALA A 63 9.03 16.24 3.42
C ALA A 63 8.15 17.50 3.26
N LYS A 64 6.97 17.36 2.64
CA LYS A 64 6.01 18.47 2.50
C LYS A 64 5.51 19.01 3.84
N ARG A 65 5.37 18.14 4.84
CA ARG A 65 4.99 18.54 6.20
C ARG A 65 6.10 19.39 6.84
N ALA A 66 7.36 18.98 6.72
CA ALA A 66 8.50 19.75 7.20
C ALA A 66 8.61 21.13 6.52
N GLU A 67 8.44 21.19 5.20
CA GLU A 67 8.40 22.47 4.45
C GLU A 67 7.27 23.39 4.93
N LEU A 68 6.06 22.85 5.14
CA LEU A 68 4.93 23.64 5.63
C LEU A 68 5.13 24.10 7.08
N SER A 69 5.74 23.27 7.93
CA SER A 69 6.09 23.64 9.29
C SER A 69 7.15 24.75 9.33
N ALA A 70 8.13 24.73 8.44
CA ALA A 70 9.10 25.83 8.30
C ALA A 70 8.41 27.14 7.91
N LYS A 71 7.58 27.10 6.85
CA LYS A 71 6.77 28.26 6.43
C LYS A 71 5.87 28.79 7.54
N GLN A 72 5.29 27.90 8.34
CA GLN A 72 4.48 28.31 9.50
C GLN A 72 5.33 29.05 10.54
N LYS A 73 6.53 28.55 10.88
CA LYS A 73 7.45 29.23 11.81
C LYS A 73 7.85 30.63 11.32
N ASP A 74 8.10 30.79 10.03
CA ASP A 74 8.42 32.10 9.46
C ASP A 74 7.22 33.06 9.52
N LEU A 75 6.01 32.55 9.27
CA LEU A 75 4.79 33.35 9.40
C LEU A 75 4.53 33.77 10.87
N VAL A 76 4.87 32.93 11.84
CA VAL A 76 4.80 33.25 13.28
C VAL A 76 5.73 34.42 13.62
N LYS A 77 6.97 34.42 13.13
CA LYS A 77 7.91 35.54 13.31
C LYS A 77 7.34 36.86 12.77
N THR A 78 6.68 36.80 11.62
CA THR A 78 6.05 37.99 10.99
C THR A 78 4.66 38.35 11.56
N LYS A 79 4.16 37.62 12.56
CA LYS A 79 2.86 37.83 13.24
C LYS A 79 1.64 37.92 12.31
N LYS A 80 1.67 37.28 11.13
CA LYS A 80 0.57 37.28 10.16
C LYS A 80 -0.51 36.23 10.51
N TRP A 81 -1.29 36.47 11.55
CA TRP A 81 -2.27 35.52 12.13
C TRP A 81 -3.19 34.81 11.15
N PRO A 82 -3.84 35.47 10.17
CA PRO A 82 -4.70 34.78 9.22
C PRO A 82 -3.94 33.75 8.37
N LYS A 83 -2.70 34.08 7.97
CA LYS A 83 -1.84 33.20 7.19
C LYS A 83 -1.29 32.04 8.03
N ILE A 84 -1.01 32.29 9.32
CA ILE A 84 -0.60 31.25 10.27
C ILE A 84 -1.71 30.18 10.40
N ARG A 85 -2.98 30.59 10.57
CA ARG A 85 -4.10 29.65 10.69
C ARG A 85 -4.25 28.77 9.44
N ILE A 86 -4.09 29.36 8.26
CA ILE A 86 -4.13 28.60 6.98
C ILE A 86 -2.96 27.62 6.90
N ALA A 87 -1.75 28.04 7.28
CA ALA A 87 -0.57 27.17 7.27
C ALA A 87 -0.71 26.01 8.26
N GLN A 88 -1.19 26.28 9.48
CA GLN A 88 -1.46 25.26 10.51
C GLN A 88 -2.51 24.24 10.04
N ALA A 89 -3.59 24.69 9.39
CA ALA A 89 -4.58 23.78 8.82
C ALA A 89 -3.97 22.87 7.74
N ARG A 90 -3.05 23.39 6.90
CA ARG A 90 -2.34 22.60 5.90
C ARG A 90 -1.39 21.58 6.53
N VAL A 91 -0.69 21.93 7.61
CA VAL A 91 0.13 20.99 8.40
C VAL A 91 -0.74 19.89 8.98
N GLY A 92 -1.86 20.24 9.64
CA GLY A 92 -2.79 19.25 10.21
C GLY A 92 -3.38 18.29 9.17
N ARG A 93 -3.64 18.75 7.94
CA ARG A 93 -4.04 17.87 6.83
C ARG A 93 -2.96 16.85 6.46
N LYS A 94 -1.68 17.22 6.55
CA LYS A 94 -0.56 16.31 6.30
C LYS A 94 -0.37 15.33 7.46
N ASP A 95 -0.50 15.79 8.70
CA ASP A 95 -0.45 14.91 9.89
C ASP A 95 -1.58 13.87 9.84
N ALA A 96 -2.80 14.28 9.47
CA ALA A 96 -3.92 13.36 9.25
C ALA A 96 -3.64 12.35 8.11
N ALA A 97 -2.98 12.78 7.04
CA ALA A 97 -2.58 11.87 5.96
C ALA A 97 -1.54 10.85 6.42
N LEU A 98 -0.55 11.26 7.23
CA LEU A 98 0.44 10.36 7.83
C LEU A 98 -0.22 9.34 8.75
N ALA A 99 -1.18 9.77 9.57
CA ALA A 99 -1.93 8.86 10.44
C ALA A 99 -2.73 7.81 9.65
N ARG A 100 -3.34 8.21 8.51
CA ARG A 100 -4.02 7.25 7.62
C ARG A 100 -3.05 6.25 7.00
N LEU A 101 -1.88 6.71 6.57
CA LEU A 101 -0.83 5.83 6.03
C LEU A 101 -0.31 4.87 7.10
N ALA A 102 -0.12 5.32 8.35
CA ALA A 102 0.28 4.46 9.46
C ALA A 102 -0.72 3.30 9.68
N LYS A 103 -2.03 3.61 9.72
CA LYS A 103 -3.09 2.58 9.79
C LYS A 103 -3.06 1.62 8.60
N GLN A 104 -2.76 2.11 7.40
CA GLN A 104 -2.61 1.25 6.22
C GLN A 104 -1.38 0.35 6.32
N THR A 105 -0.27 0.84 6.88
CA THR A 105 0.93 0.04 7.15
C THR A 105 0.62 -1.09 8.11
N GLU A 106 -0.06 -0.82 9.22
CA GLU A 106 -0.47 -1.84 10.21
C GLU A 106 -1.33 -2.93 9.57
N ARG A 107 -2.38 -2.54 8.84
CA ARG A 107 -3.22 -3.47 8.08
C ARG A 107 -2.42 -4.30 7.08
N THR A 108 -1.47 -3.69 6.39
CA THR A 108 -0.65 -4.41 5.39
C THR A 108 0.29 -5.40 6.08
N LYS A 109 0.85 -5.06 7.25
CA LYS A 109 1.66 -5.97 8.08
C LYS A 109 0.83 -7.14 8.63
N GLU A 110 -0.40 -6.89 9.08
CA GLU A 110 -1.32 -7.94 9.50
C GLU A 110 -1.63 -8.91 8.35
N LEU A 111 -1.92 -8.37 7.16
CA LEU A 111 -2.12 -9.20 5.97
C LEU A 111 -0.87 -10.01 5.61
N GLN A 112 0.34 -9.46 5.77
CA GLN A 112 1.58 -10.20 5.53
C GLN A 112 1.81 -11.33 6.53
N LYS A 113 1.41 -11.16 7.80
CA LYS A 113 1.51 -12.25 8.79
C LYS A 113 0.60 -13.43 8.46
N ASN A 114 -0.52 -13.16 7.78
CA ASN A 114 -1.52 -14.17 7.44
C ASN A 114 -1.22 -14.91 6.12
N PHE A 115 -0.08 -14.65 5.46
CA PHE A 115 0.31 -15.21 4.14
C PHE A 115 1.75 -15.72 4.13
#